data_AF-A0A8T5S1J4-F1
#
_entry.id   AF-A0A8T5S1J4-F1
#
_cell.length_a   1.000
_cell.length_b   1.000
_cell.length_c   1.000
_cell.angle_alpha   90.00
_cell.angle_beta   90.00
_cell.angle_gamma   90.00
#
_symmetry.space_group_name_H-M   'P 1'
#
loop_
_entity.id
_entity.type
_entity.pdbx_description
1 polymer ?
#
loop_
_entity_poly.entity_id
_entity_poly.type
_entity_poly.pdbx_seq_one_letter_code
_entity_poly.pdbx_strand_id
1 'polypeptide(L)'
;MKKFFDLEIDETFFEIILITKKKKIINFHFEIPSEWARGKKEDAMLSLIINKEYESESMYAFIVDSSYKILKTRNVFKAFYKDDDFRNDNDIEIDVTFEQIKKILFECLTSLISRIEDKIKGINKKEPFPFSS
;
A
#
# COMPACT_ATOMS: atom_id res chain seq x y z
N MET A 1 -34.88 -7.05 22.90
CA MET A 1 -34.35 -6.07 21.93
C MET A 1 -32.98 -6.58 21.50
N LYS A 2 -32.86 -7.13 20.28
CA LYS A 2 -31.61 -7.72 19.75
C LYS A 2 -30.60 -6.58 19.58
N LYS A 3 -29.53 -6.56 20.38
CA LYS A 3 -28.33 -5.80 20.07
C LYS A 3 -27.66 -6.52 18.89
N PHE A 4 -27.85 -6.00 17.68
CA PHE A 4 -26.99 -6.38 16.57
C PHE A 4 -25.57 -5.97 16.96
N PHE A 5 -24.63 -6.91 16.86
CA PHE A 5 -23.22 -6.62 16.98
C PHE A 5 -22.85 -5.75 15.78
N ASP A 6 -22.72 -4.44 15.98
CA ASP A 6 -21.87 -3.63 15.11
C ASP A 6 -20.43 -4.04 15.43
N LEU A 7 -19.99 -5.11 14.77
CA LEU A 7 -18.57 -5.34 14.52
C LEU A 7 -18.19 -4.30 13.47
N GLU A 8 -17.94 -3.06 13.90
CA GLU A 8 -17.12 -2.13 13.12
C GLU A 8 -15.71 -2.74 13.08
N ILE A 9 -15.52 -3.70 12.18
CA ILE A 9 -14.18 -4.09 11.80
C ILE A 9 -13.73 -2.99 10.84
N ASP A 10 -12.88 -2.11 11.34
CA ASP A 10 -12.17 -1.12 10.53
C ASP A 10 -11.13 -1.88 9.70
N GLU A 11 -11.64 -2.67 8.75
CA GLU A 11 -10.88 -3.70 8.03
C GLU A 11 -10.09 -3.01 6.91
N THR A 12 -9.08 -2.24 7.32
CA THR A 12 -8.13 -1.59 6.42
C THR A 12 -7.34 -2.61 5.59
N PHE A 13 -7.26 -3.86 6.03
CA PHE A 13 -6.56 -4.95 5.36
C PHE A 13 -7.52 -6.06 4.96
N PHE A 14 -7.63 -6.34 3.66
CA PHE A 14 -8.51 -7.38 3.13
C PHE A 14 -7.91 -8.03 1.89
N GLU A 15 -8.42 -9.20 1.50
CA GLU A 15 -7.92 -9.92 0.33
C GLU A 15 -9.02 -10.30 -0.68
N ILE A 16 -8.62 -10.36 -1.95
CA ILE A 16 -9.46 -10.86 -3.04
C ILE A 16 -8.73 -12.03 -3.71
N ILE A 17 -9.37 -13.21 -3.72
CA ILE A 17 -8.80 -14.41 -4.33
C ILE A 17 -9.28 -14.53 -5.78
N LEU A 18 -8.33 -14.50 -6.73
CA LEU A 18 -8.57 -14.71 -8.15
C LEU A 18 -8.39 -16.19 -8.49
N ILE A 19 -9.42 -17.00 -8.23
CA ILE A 19 -9.38 -18.48 -8.32
C ILE A 19 -8.81 -18.96 -9.67
N THR A 20 -9.38 -18.49 -10.78
CA THR A 20 -8.99 -18.93 -12.14
C THR A 20 -7.57 -18.50 -12.53
N LYS A 21 -7.03 -17.47 -11.87
CA LYS A 21 -5.68 -16.95 -12.11
C LYS A 21 -4.65 -17.50 -11.13
N LYS A 22 -5.06 -18.29 -10.12
CA LYS A 22 -4.21 -18.74 -9.01
C LYS A 22 -3.45 -17.59 -8.32
N LYS A 23 -4.06 -16.41 -8.30
CA LYS A 23 -3.51 -15.20 -7.68
C LYS A 23 -4.42 -14.73 -6.54
N LYS A 24 -3.87 -13.87 -5.69
CA LYS A 24 -4.63 -13.07 -4.75
C LYS A 24 -4.15 -11.62 -4.78
N ILE A 25 -5.05 -10.72 -4.42
CA ILE A 25 -4.78 -9.31 -4.23
C ILE A 25 -4.94 -9.02 -2.75
N ILE A 26 -3.88 -8.56 -2.11
CA ILE A 26 -3.89 -8.08 -0.74
C ILE A 26 -4.03 -6.56 -0.81
N ASN A 27 -5.05 -6.01 -0.17
CA ASN A 27 -5.34 -4.58 -0.17
C ASN A 27 -5.12 -3.99 1.22
N PHE A 28 -4.56 -2.80 1.25
CA PHE A 28 -4.47 -1.98 2.45
C PHE A 28 -5.03 -0.58 2.16
N HIS A 29 -6.14 -0.24 2.81
CA HIS A 29 -6.78 1.07 2.75
C HIS A 29 -6.17 2.02 3.79
N PHE A 30 -5.88 3.26 3.39
CA PHE A 30 -5.35 4.28 4.27
C PHE A 30 -5.68 5.69 3.75
N GLU A 31 -5.73 6.65 4.68
CA GLU A 31 -6.02 8.05 4.35
C GLU A 31 -4.73 8.85 4.15
N ILE A 32 -4.70 9.68 3.11
CA ILE A 32 -3.60 10.61 2.82
C ILE A 32 -4.05 12.03 3.14
N PRO A 33 -3.33 12.80 3.99
CA PRO A 33 -3.60 14.22 4.16
C PRO A 33 -3.47 14.98 2.83
N SER A 34 -4.51 15.73 2.46
CA SER A 34 -4.59 16.46 1.19
C SER A 34 -5.21 17.81 1.39
N GLU A 35 -4.55 18.86 0.94
CA GLU A 35 -5.12 20.21 0.98
C GLU A 35 -6.14 20.44 -0.14
N TRP A 36 -6.18 19.55 -1.15
CA TRP A 36 -7.05 19.65 -2.31
C TRP A 36 -8.40 18.97 -2.08
N ALA A 37 -8.45 17.97 -1.19
CA ALA A 37 -9.69 17.30 -0.81
C ALA A 37 -10.56 18.17 0.12
N ARG A 38 -11.88 18.16 -0.12
CA ARG A 38 -12.87 18.87 0.72
C ARG A 38 -12.86 18.44 2.19
N GLY A 39 -12.45 17.19 2.47
CA GLY A 39 -12.29 16.63 3.83
C GLY A 39 -10.88 16.69 4.38
N LYS A 40 -9.95 17.36 3.68
CA LYS A 40 -8.52 17.38 3.95
C LYS A 40 -7.80 16.03 3.88
N LYS A 41 -8.44 15.03 3.25
CA LYS A 41 -7.97 13.66 3.15
C LYS A 41 -8.37 13.05 1.81
N GLU A 42 -7.48 12.28 1.19
CA GLU A 42 -7.77 11.36 0.09
C GLU A 42 -7.83 9.94 0.64
N ASP A 43 -8.72 9.13 0.09
CA ASP A 43 -8.73 7.69 0.31
C ASP A 43 -7.78 7.00 -0.68
N ALA A 44 -6.84 6.22 -0.16
CA ALA A 44 -5.87 5.49 -0.94
C ALA A 44 -5.90 4.00 -0.62
N MET A 45 -5.63 3.19 -1.64
CA MET A 45 -5.50 1.75 -1.50
C MET A 45 -4.16 1.28 -2.08
N LEU A 46 -3.37 0.59 -1.27
CA LEU A 46 -2.17 -0.11 -1.71
C LEU A 46 -2.53 -1.57 -1.95
N SER A 47 -2.29 -2.05 -3.17
CA SER A 47 -2.60 -3.43 -3.56
C SER A 47 -1.33 -4.21 -3.92
N LEU A 48 -1.16 -5.37 -3.30
CA LEU A 48 -0.12 -6.35 -3.64
C LEU A 48 -0.74 -7.54 -4.37
N ILE A 49 -0.34 -7.77 -5.61
CA ILE A 49 -0.76 -8.93 -6.41
C ILE A 49 0.29 -10.03 -6.26
N ILE A 50 -0.10 -11.18 -5.74
CA ILE A 50 0.81 -12.30 -5.44
C ILE A 50 0.16 -13.65 -5.79
N ASN A 51 0.96 -14.71 -5.88
CA ASN A 51 0.43 -16.08 -6.04
C ASN A 51 -0.41 -16.46 -4.81
N LYS A 52 -1.47 -17.25 -5.04
CA LYS A 52 -2.42 -17.66 -4.00
C LYS A 52 -1.77 -18.44 -2.84
N GLU A 53 -0.63 -19.08 -3.10
CA GLU A 53 0.08 -19.97 -2.17
C GLU A 53 0.79 -19.24 -1.03
N TYR A 54 1.03 -17.94 -1.15
CA TYR A 54 1.62 -17.15 -0.06
C TYR A 54 0.57 -16.85 1.00
N GLU A 55 0.96 -16.71 2.27
CA GLU A 55 0.06 -16.34 3.37
C GLU A 55 -0.09 -14.80 3.46
N SER A 56 -1.32 -14.29 3.59
CA SER A 56 -1.57 -12.83 3.59
C SER A 56 -1.02 -12.15 4.83
N GLU A 57 -1.15 -12.79 5.98
CA GLU A 57 -0.63 -12.33 7.27
C GLU A 57 0.88 -12.03 7.20
N SER A 58 1.62 -12.84 6.44
CA SER A 58 3.06 -12.65 6.26
C SER A 58 3.42 -11.40 5.44
N MET A 59 2.46 -10.82 4.72
CA MET A 59 2.61 -9.61 3.92
C MET A 59 2.06 -8.36 4.62
N TYR A 60 1.37 -8.51 5.75
CA TYR A 60 0.74 -7.39 6.47
C TYR A 60 1.78 -6.33 6.87
N ALA A 61 2.85 -6.75 7.56
CA ALA A 61 3.88 -5.81 8.01
C ALA A 61 4.57 -5.10 6.84
N PHE A 62 4.71 -5.77 5.70
CA PHE A 62 5.26 -5.19 4.47
C PHE A 62 4.33 -4.10 3.90
N ILE A 63 3.03 -4.39 3.77
CA ILE A 63 2.10 -3.46 3.13
C ILE A 63 1.87 -2.22 4.00
N VAL A 64 1.85 -2.40 5.33
CA VAL A 64 1.78 -1.31 6.31
C VAL A 64 3.05 -0.45 6.30
N ASP A 65 4.23 -1.05 6.30
CA ASP A 65 5.50 -0.28 6.21
C ASP A 65 5.57 0.52 4.89
N SER A 66 5.10 -0.08 3.80
CA SER A 66 5.05 0.56 2.49
C SER A 66 4.08 1.75 2.48
N SER A 67 2.90 1.64 3.09
CA SER A 67 1.95 2.76 3.19
C SER A 67 2.49 3.89 4.06
N TYR A 68 3.18 3.58 5.16
CA TYR A 68 3.86 4.60 5.98
C TYR A 68 4.96 5.35 5.22
N LYS A 69 5.72 4.68 4.35
CA LYS A 69 6.72 5.34 3.50
C LYS A 69 6.06 6.30 2.51
N ILE A 70 4.93 5.90 1.92
CA ILE A 70 4.13 6.78 1.06
C ILE A 70 3.64 7.99 1.87
N LEU A 71 3.04 7.78 3.04
CA LEU A 71 2.50 8.86 3.90
C LEU A 71 3.54 9.88 4.38
N LYS A 72 4.81 9.46 4.55
CA LYS A 72 5.91 10.36 4.91
C LYS A 72 6.39 11.22 3.74
N THR A 73 5.91 10.97 2.52
CA THR A 73 6.26 11.77 1.36
C THR A 73 5.50 13.09 1.41
N ARG A 74 6.23 14.20 1.37
CA ARG A 74 5.61 15.53 1.41
C ARG A 74 4.74 15.74 0.18
N ASN A 75 3.54 16.29 0.38
CA ASN A 75 2.56 16.56 -0.68
C ASN A 75 2.19 15.32 -1.52
N VAL A 76 2.28 14.11 -0.95
CA VAL A 76 2.05 12.84 -1.65
C VAL A 76 0.70 12.77 -2.37
N PHE A 77 -0.32 13.47 -1.85
CA PHE A 77 -1.64 13.58 -2.47
C PHE A 77 -1.58 14.10 -3.91
N LYS A 78 -0.60 14.95 -4.27
CA LYS A 78 -0.47 15.51 -5.62
C LYS A 78 -0.26 14.45 -6.69
N ALA A 79 0.38 13.33 -6.37
CA ALA A 79 0.61 12.24 -7.32
C ALA A 79 -0.69 11.60 -7.83
N PHE A 80 -1.79 11.71 -7.08
CA PHE A 80 -3.09 11.15 -7.44
C PHE A 80 -3.80 11.96 -8.54
N TYR A 81 -3.28 13.13 -8.88
CA TYR A 81 -3.81 14.02 -9.91
C TYR A 81 -2.98 13.99 -11.21
N LYS A 82 -2.10 12.98 -11.37
CA LYS A 82 -1.21 12.84 -12.54
C LYS A 82 -1.96 12.79 -13.86
N ASP A 83 -3.13 12.16 -13.86
CA ASP A 83 -4.01 11.92 -15.01
C ASP A 83 -5.36 12.65 -14.87
N ASP A 84 -5.43 13.70 -14.04
CA ASP A 84 -6.63 14.52 -13.90
C ASP A 84 -6.80 15.43 -15.13
N ASP A 85 -7.99 15.42 -15.74
CA ASP A 85 -8.34 16.24 -16.91
C ASP A 85 -8.27 17.75 -16.65
N PHE A 86 -8.36 18.17 -15.38
CA PHE A 86 -8.29 19.57 -14.94
C PHE A 86 -6.86 20.02 -14.57
N ARG A 87 -5.88 19.14 -14.74
CA ARG A 87 -4.46 19.45 -14.47
C ARG A 87 -3.95 20.56 -15.39
N ASN A 88 -3.14 21.47 -14.84
CA ASN A 88 -2.33 22.36 -15.65
C ASN A 88 -1.02 21.66 -16.03
N ASP A 89 -0.63 21.68 -17.30
CA ASP A 89 0.61 21.07 -17.78
C ASP A 89 1.87 21.60 -17.05
N ASN A 90 1.79 22.80 -16.47
CA ASN A 90 2.87 23.42 -15.71
C ASN A 90 3.00 22.95 -14.25
N ASP A 91 2.13 22.05 -13.77
CA ASP A 91 2.19 21.53 -12.40
C ASP A 91 3.28 20.45 -12.25
N ILE A 92 4.54 20.87 -12.37
CA ILE A 92 5.72 20.00 -12.25
C ILE A 92 5.76 19.22 -10.94
N GLU A 93 5.16 19.76 -9.87
CA GLU A 93 5.08 19.09 -8.58
C GLU A 93 4.29 17.79 -8.65
N ILE A 94 3.25 17.70 -9.48
CA ILE A 94 2.47 16.47 -9.67
C ILE A 94 3.37 15.37 -10.26
N ASP A 95 4.14 15.69 -11.30
CA ASP A 95 5.03 14.71 -11.92
C ASP A 95 6.17 14.29 -11.00
N VAL A 96 6.76 15.25 -10.28
CA VAL A 96 7.83 14.97 -9.31
C VAL A 96 7.32 14.05 -8.21
N THR A 97 6.16 14.35 -7.62
CA THR A 97 5.59 13.51 -6.56
C THR A 97 5.16 12.14 -7.09
N PHE A 98 4.63 12.06 -8.32
CA PHE A 98 4.29 10.80 -8.96
C PHE A 98 5.51 9.89 -9.15
N GLU A 99 6.62 10.44 -9.65
CA GLU A 99 7.87 9.68 -9.80
C GLU A 99 8.49 9.31 -8.43
N GLN A 100 8.32 10.13 -7.40
CA GLN A 100 8.70 9.77 -6.02
C GLN A 100 7.91 8.57 -5.49
N ILE A 101 6.58 8.54 -5.65
CA ILE A 101 5.76 7.40 -5.22
C ILE A 101 6.15 6.15 -5.99
N LYS A 102 6.32 6.24 -7.31
CA LYS A 102 6.79 5.11 -8.13
C LYS A 102 8.09 4.56 -7.58
N LYS A 103 9.08 5.42 -7.31
CA LYS A 103 10.36 5.00 -6.74
C LYS A 103 10.18 4.27 -5.40
N ILE A 104 9.37 4.82 -4.50
CA ILE A 104 9.07 4.19 -3.19
C ILE A 104 8.44 2.81 -3.39
N LEU A 105 7.45 2.68 -4.29
CA LEU A 105 6.79 1.42 -4.58
C LEU A 105 7.77 0.38 -5.14
N PHE A 106 8.65 0.79 -6.07
CA PHE A 106 9.68 -0.08 -6.61
C PHE A 106 10.66 -0.55 -5.52
N GLU A 107 11.17 0.36 -4.68
CA GLU A 107 12.08 0.03 -3.59
C GLU A 107 11.44 -0.93 -2.59
N CYS A 108 10.17 -0.71 -2.23
CA CYS A 108 9.41 -1.60 -1.36
C CYS A 108 9.25 -2.98 -2.00
N LEU A 109 8.84 -3.05 -3.26
CA LEU A 109 8.67 -4.30 -3.99
C LEU A 109 9.98 -5.09 -4.10
N THR A 110 11.09 -4.42 -4.45
CA THR A 110 12.42 -5.04 -4.49
C THR A 110 12.84 -5.58 -3.12
N SER A 111 12.56 -4.84 -2.05
CA SER A 111 12.82 -5.30 -0.68
C SER A 111 12.02 -6.56 -0.33
N LEU A 112 10.74 -6.61 -0.71
CA LEU A 112 9.89 -7.79 -0.50
C LEU A 112 10.43 -9.00 -1.26
N ILE A 113 10.76 -8.84 -2.55
CA ILE A 113 11.30 -9.91 -3.39
C ILE A 113 12.58 -10.47 -2.77
N SER A 114 13.51 -9.60 -2.36
CA SER A 114 14.75 -10.02 -1.70
C SER A 114 14.49 -10.83 -0.42
N ARG A 115 13.52 -10.42 0.42
CA ARG A 115 13.17 -11.12 1.65
C ARG A 115 12.55 -12.50 1.38
N ILE A 116 11.70 -12.60 0.36
CA ILE A 116 11.11 -13.88 -0.07
C ILE A 116 12.20 -14.82 -0.58
N GLU A 117 13.11 -14.33 -1.41
CA GLU A 117 14.24 -15.12 -1.91
C GLU A 117 15.18 -15.59 -0.79
N ASP A 118 15.51 -14.70 0.16
CA ASP A 118 16.34 -15.03 1.32
C ASP A 118 15.67 -16.14 2.15
N LYS A 119 14.35 -16.06 2.37
CA LYS A 119 13.57 -17.09 3.06
C LYS A 119 13.58 -18.43 2.32
N ILE A 120 13.44 -18.42 0.99
CA ILE A 120 13.51 -19.64 0.16
C ILE A 120 14.91 -20.27 0.21
N LYS A 121 15.97 -19.45 0.25
CA LYS A 121 17.38 -19.89 0.34
C LYS A 121 17.81 -20.28 1.76
N GLY A 122 16.93 -20.16 2.76
CA GLY A 122 17.24 -20.44 4.17
C GLY A 122 18.17 -19.42 4.83
N ILE A 123 18.30 -18.23 4.24
CA ILE A 123 19.12 -17.12 4.77
C ILE A 123 18.27 -16.36 5.80
N ASN A 124 18.50 -16.63 7.09
CA ASN A 124 17.86 -15.88 8.18
C ASN A 124 18.49 -14.49 8.36
N LYS A 125 18.04 -13.48 7.60
CA LYS A 125 18.29 -12.09 7.96
C LYS A 125 17.33 -11.69 9.09
N LYS A 126 17.88 -11.44 10.27
CA LYS A 126 17.16 -11.12 11.52
C LYS A 126 16.52 -9.73 11.56
N GLU A 127 16.27 -9.06 10.44
CA GLU A 127 15.67 -7.72 10.48
C GLU A 127 14.15 -7.80 10.35
N PRO A 128 13.40 -7.72 11.47
CA PRO A 128 11.96 -7.57 11.42
C PRO A 128 11.56 -6.34 10.61
N PHE A 129 10.35 -6.34 10.06
CA PHE A 129 9.75 -5.07 9.67
C PHE A 129 9.60 -4.22 10.94
N PRO A 130 9.79 -2.88 10.88
CA PRO A 130 9.82 -2.01 12.07
C PRO A 130 8.56 -2.02 12.95
N PHE A 131 7.54 -2.83 12.61
CA PHE A 131 6.28 -2.98 13.33
C PHE A 131 5.83 -4.44 13.54
N SER A 132 6.69 -5.44 13.34
CA SER A 132 6.39 -6.81 13.78
C SER A 132 6.75 -6.98 15.26
N SER A 133 5.86 -6.51 16.13
CA SER A 133 5.92 -6.73 17.59
C SER A 133 4.53 -7.01 18.12
#